data_AF-A0A354WLK6-F1
#
_entry.id   AF-A0A354WLK6-F1
#
_cell.length_a   1.000
_cell.length_b   1.000
_cell.length_c   1.000
_cell.angle_alpha   90.00
_cell.angle_beta   90.00
_cell.angle_gamma   90.00
#
_symmetry.space_group_name_H-M   'P 1'
#
loop_
_entity.id
_entity.type
_entity.pdbx_description
1 polymer ?
#
loop_
_entity_poly.entity_id
_entity_poly.type
_entity_poly.pdbx_seq_one_letter_code
_entity_poly.pdbx_strand_id
1 'polypeptide(L)' 'NGSLYAIEGITSPDGRVFGKMGHSERIGSGLYKNVPGAYNIRMFEAAVKYFR' A
#
# COMPACT_ATOMS: atom_id res chain seq x y z
N ASN A 1 3.19 14.51 5.79
CA ASN A 1 4.67 14.54 5.99
C ASN A 1 5.34 15.66 5.19
N GLY A 2 4.65 16.34 4.27
CA GLY A 2 5.26 17.41 3.47
C GLY A 2 5.98 16.91 2.22
N SER A 3 5.74 15.66 1.78
CA SER A 3 6.25 15.14 0.53
C SER A 3 5.84 16.02 -0.66
N LEU A 4 6.79 16.29 -1.56
CA LEU A 4 6.53 16.98 -2.81
C LEU A 4 5.47 16.22 -3.61
N TYR A 5 4.47 16.93 -4.14
CA TYR A 5 3.32 16.36 -4.85
C TYR A 5 2.56 15.27 -4.07
N ALA A 6 2.69 15.24 -2.74
CA ALA A 6 2.13 14.19 -1.89
C ALA A 6 2.53 12.77 -2.31
N ILE A 7 3.76 12.59 -2.82
CA ILE A 7 4.30 11.28 -3.18
C ILE A 7 4.52 10.45 -1.90
N GLU A 8 3.84 9.30 -1.82
CA GLU A 8 3.89 8.38 -0.66
C GLU A 8 4.43 6.98 -1.00
N GLY A 9 4.87 6.79 -2.24
CA GLY A 9 5.52 5.57 -2.71
C GLY A 9 6.14 5.71 -4.08
N ILE A 10 7.13 4.87 -4.36
CA ILE A 10 7.90 4.81 -5.62
C ILE A 10 8.17 3.35 -5.98
N THR A 11 8.43 3.09 -7.25
CA THR A 11 8.81 1.76 -7.74
C THR A 11 10.15 1.82 -8.48
N SER A 12 10.88 0.70 -8.50
CA SER A 12 12.04 0.54 -9.37
C SER A 12 11.62 0.65 -10.85
N PRO A 13 12.51 1.05 -11.76
CA PRO A 13 12.19 1.17 -13.19
C PRO A 13 11.65 -0.13 -13.82
N ASP A 14 12.03 -1.29 -13.29
CA ASP A 14 11.57 -2.61 -13.72
C ASP A 14 10.32 -3.11 -12.98
N GLY A 15 9.76 -2.32 -12.07
CA GLY A 15 8.54 -2.62 -11.31
C GLY A 15 8.68 -3.71 -10.25
N ARG A 16 9.89 -4.24 -10.00
CA ARG A 16 10.10 -5.39 -9.10
C ARG A 16 10.21 -5.02 -7.62
N VAL A 17 10.56 -3.77 -7.34
CA VAL A 17 10.64 -3.23 -5.98
C VAL A 17 9.67 -2.07 -5.85
N PHE A 18 8.84 -2.13 -4.81
CA PHE A 18 7.91 -1.06 -4.46
C PHE A 18 8.18 -0.61 -3.02
N GLY A 19 8.50 0.67 -2.84
CA GLY A 19 8.70 1.30 -1.54
C GLY A 19 7.57 2.28 -1.26
N LYS A 20 7.02 2.27 -0.04
CA LYS A 20 5.95 3.18 0.39
C LYS A 20 6.09 3.58 1.85
N MET A 21 5.54 4.74 2.20
CA MET A 21 5.55 5.24 3.59
C MET A 21 4.42 4.68 4.45
N GLY A 22 3.19 4.62 3.93
CA GLY A 22 2.06 4.10 4.72
C GLY A 22 2.14 2.60 5.03
N HIS A 23 1.40 2.15 6.04
CA HIS A 23 1.38 0.75 6.47
C HIS A 23 0.21 -0.02 5.85
N SER A 24 0.41 -0.63 4.67
CA SER A 24 -0.62 -1.40 3.97
C SER A 24 -0.91 -2.76 4.62
N GLU A 25 0.00 -3.25 5.44
CA GLU A 25 -0.15 -4.45 6.26
C GLU A 25 -1.09 -4.23 7.46
N ARG A 26 -1.31 -2.98 7.87
CA ARG A 26 -2.20 -2.64 9.00
C ARG A 26 -3.65 -2.61 8.53
N ILE A 27 -4.21 -3.78 8.29
CA ILE A 27 -5.64 -3.95 8.01
C ILE A 27 -6.19 -5.05 8.92
N GLY A 28 -7.42 -4.88 9.41
CA GLY A 28 -7.99 -5.82 10.36
C GLY A 28 -9.35 -5.41 10.89
N SER A 29 -10.03 -6.36 11.53
CA SER A 29 -11.34 -6.12 12.13
C SER A 29 -11.25 -5.09 13.26
N GLY A 30 -12.21 -4.16 13.30
CA GLY A 30 -12.28 -3.13 14.35
C GLY A 30 -11.28 -1.98 14.22
N LEU A 31 -10.46 -1.93 13.17
CA LEU A 31 -9.62 -0.78 12.84
C LEU A 31 -10.40 0.27 12.03
N TYR A 32 -9.91 1.51 12.01
CA TYR A 32 -10.42 2.61 11.17
C TYR A 32 -11.93 2.92 11.34
N LYS A 33 -12.52 2.65 12.52
CA LYS A 33 -13.97 2.81 12.77
C LYS A 33 -14.54 4.20 12.47
N ASN A 34 -13.70 5.23 12.53
CA ASN A 34 -14.05 6.62 12.32
C ASN A 34 -13.74 7.14 10.91
N VAL A 35 -13.17 6.29 10.04
CA VAL A 35 -12.83 6.64 8.66
C VAL A 35 -13.54 5.64 7.75
N PRO A 36 -14.51 6.06 6.92
CA PRO A 36 -15.09 5.19 5.91
C PRO A 36 -14.07 4.88 4.81
N GLY A 37 -13.99 3.63 4.35
CA GLY A 37 -13.13 3.29 3.23
C GLY A 37 -12.91 1.80 3.01
N ALA A 38 -12.37 1.48 1.84
CA ALA A 38 -11.85 0.15 1.53
C ALA A 38 -10.34 0.14 1.76
N TYR A 39 -9.89 -0.51 2.84
CA TYR A 39 -8.49 -0.49 3.28
C TYR A 39 -7.63 -1.58 2.64
N ASN A 40 -8.24 -2.64 2.11
CA ASN A 40 -7.50 -3.65 1.36
C ASN A 40 -7.18 -3.12 -0.05
N ILE A 41 -5.97 -2.63 -0.25
CA ILE A 41 -5.45 -2.18 -1.55
C ILE A 41 -4.92 -3.32 -2.44
N ARG A 42 -5.02 -4.59 -1.98
CA ARG A 42 -4.70 -5.81 -2.72
C ARG A 42 -3.24 -5.95 -3.20
N MET A 43 -2.33 -5.17 -2.61
CA MET A 43 -0.91 -5.18 -2.95
C MET A 43 -0.26 -6.56 -2.74
N PHE A 44 -0.54 -7.21 -1.61
CA PHE A 44 0.02 -8.53 -1.30
C PHE A 44 -0.55 -9.64 -2.19
N GLU A 45 -1.86 -9.59 -2.51
CA GLU A 45 -2.49 -10.52 -3.47
C GLU A 45 -1.83 -10.41 -4.84
N ALA A 46 -1.57 -9.18 -5.31
CA ALA A 46 -0.91 -8.92 -6.59
C ALA A 46 0.54 -9.43 -6.60
N ALA A 47 1.29 -9.22 -5.51
CA ALA A 47 2.66 -9.72 -5.38
C ALA A 47 2.69 -11.26 -5.43
N VAL A 48 1.81 -11.94 -4.70
CA VAL A 48 1.70 -13.41 -4.75
C VAL A 48 1.34 -13.88 -6.16
N LYS A 49 0.42 -13.19 -6.85
CA LYS A 49 0.04 -13.53 -8.23
C LYS A 49 1.20 -13.37 -9.22
N TYR A 50 2.09 -12.40 -9.01
CA TYR A 50 3.23 -12.16 -9.90
C TYR A 50 4.31 -13.25 -9.80
N PHE A 51 4.51 -13.83 -8.62
CA PHE A 51 5.55 -14.85 -8.38
C PHE A 51 5.07 -16.31 -8.48
N ARG A 52 3.77 -16.54 -8.70
CA ARG A 52 3.20 -17.88 -8.97
C ARG A 52 3.05 -18.10 -10.46
#